data_AF-A0A9D5FWK8-F1
#
_entry.id   AF-A0A9D5FWK8-F1
#
_cell.length_a   1.000
_cell.length_b   1.000
_cell.length_c   1.000
_cell.angle_alpha   90.00
_cell.angle_beta   90.00
_cell.angle_gamma   90.00
#
_symmetry.space_group_name_H-M   'P 1'
#
loop_
_entity.id
_entity.type
_entity.pdbx_description
1 polymer ?
#
loop_
_entity_poly.entity_id
_entity_poly.type
_entity_poly.pdbx_seq_one_letter_code
_entity_poly.pdbx_strand_id
1 'polypeptide(L)'
;MDKLSKQLSNYLQLMSQSRLLFGEGDRANMDILLTMLGEIDKDIIASSYGILGYERMTSAALAEKYHITPTVIQEIFDKDLHKLSITPEWQMLWQQLSPMMKKRLETDEINNISLV
;
A
#
# COMPACT_ATOMS: atom_id res chain seq x y z
N MET A 1 -13.11 -3.43 -1.17
CA MET A 1 -11.92 -4.29 -0.98
C MET A 1 -12.22 -5.54 -0.15
N ASP A 2 -11.64 -6.68 -0.53
CA ASP A 2 -11.67 -7.93 0.25
C ASP A 2 -10.67 -7.90 1.43
N LYS A 3 -10.67 -8.98 2.24
CA LYS A 3 -9.84 -9.09 3.45
C LYS A 3 -8.33 -9.03 3.16
N LEU A 4 -7.86 -9.70 2.11
CA LEU A 4 -6.43 -9.74 1.77
C LEU A 4 -5.99 -8.39 1.23
N SER A 5 -6.80 -7.77 0.38
CA SER A 5 -6.57 -6.40 -0.09
C SER A 5 -6.49 -5.41 1.08
N LYS A 6 -7.43 -5.49 2.04
CA LYS A 6 -7.43 -4.62 3.24
C LYS A 6 -6.16 -4.81 4.08
N GLN A 7 -5.71 -6.05 4.22
CA GLN A 7 -4.50 -6.39 4.97
C GLN A 7 -3.24 -5.74 4.34
N LEU A 8 -3.09 -5.82 3.02
CA LEU A 8 -2.00 -5.16 2.30
C LEU A 8 -2.10 -3.63 2.41
N SER A 9 -3.30 -3.07 2.24
CA SER A 9 -3.53 -1.63 2.39
C SER A 9 -3.14 -1.11 3.77
N ASN A 10 -3.54 -1.80 4.84
CA ASN A 10 -3.14 -1.47 6.21
C ASN A 10 -1.62 -1.48 6.38
N TYR A 11 -0.94 -2.44 5.73
CA TYR A 11 0.52 -2.54 5.77
C TYR A 11 1.20 -1.35 5.09
N LEU A 12 0.75 -0.96 3.89
CA LEU A 12 1.28 0.20 3.16
C LEU A 12 1.02 1.50 3.93
N GLN A 13 -0.15 1.64 4.55
CA GLN A 13 -0.47 2.78 5.41
C GLN A 13 0.43 2.83 6.66
N LEU A 14 0.68 1.69 7.31
CA LEU A 14 1.59 1.63 8.46
C LEU A 14 3.03 1.97 8.05
N MET A 15 3.48 1.53 6.87
CA MET A 15 4.78 1.87 6.31
C MET A 15 4.95 3.37 6.07
N SER A 16 3.89 4.04 5.63
CA SER A 16 3.84 5.50 5.50
C SER A 16 3.99 6.21 6.84
N GLN A 17 3.24 5.76 7.85
CA GLN A 17 3.16 6.43 9.15
C GLN A 17 4.38 6.17 10.06
N SER A 18 5.00 5.00 9.96
CA SER A 18 5.97 4.53 10.95
C SER A 18 7.31 4.14 10.34
N ARG A 19 8.08 5.12 9.86
CA ARG A 19 9.36 4.86 9.18
C ARG A 19 10.35 4.02 9.98
N LEU A 20 10.35 4.13 11.32
CA LEU A 20 11.23 3.39 12.23
C LEU A 20 10.89 1.90 12.36
N LEU A 21 9.67 1.49 12.00
CA LEU A 21 9.23 0.09 12.06
C LEU A 21 9.65 -0.72 10.84
N PHE A 22 10.08 -0.06 9.77
CA PHE A 22 10.42 -0.69 8.49
C PHE A 22 11.86 -0.38 8.12
N GLY A 23 12.69 -1.43 8.15
CA GLY A 23 14.07 -1.35 7.74
C GLY A 23 14.22 -1.21 6.23
N GLU A 24 15.47 -1.09 5.77
CA GLU A 24 15.79 -1.02 4.34
C GLU A 24 15.34 -2.29 3.60
N GLY A 25 15.54 -3.47 4.20
CA GLY A 25 15.09 -4.74 3.62
C GLY A 25 13.57 -4.83 3.43
N ASP A 26 12.78 -4.32 4.38
CA ASP A 26 11.32 -4.30 4.25
C ASP A 26 10.87 -3.40 3.09
N ARG A 27 11.54 -2.26 2.93
CA ARG A 27 11.27 -1.31 1.84
C ARG A 27 11.66 -1.89 0.49
N ALA A 28 12.81 -2.53 0.40
CA ALA A 28 13.27 -3.20 -0.83
C ALA A 28 12.32 -4.33 -1.23
N ASN A 29 11.88 -5.16 -0.28
CA ASN A 29 10.88 -6.20 -0.53
C ASN A 29 9.56 -5.63 -1.05
N MET A 30 9.13 -4.50 -0.48
CA MET A 30 7.90 -3.84 -0.90
C MET A 30 8.04 -3.18 -2.27
N ASP A 31 9.21 -2.62 -2.57
CA ASP A 31 9.52 -2.08 -3.90
C ASP A 31 9.47 -3.17 -4.98
N ILE A 32 10.01 -4.36 -4.69
CA ILE A 32 9.93 -5.54 -5.56
C ILE A 32 8.46 -5.95 -5.77
N LEU A 33 7.68 -6.05 -4.68
CA LEU A 33 6.27 -6.43 -4.76
C LEU A 33 5.49 -5.46 -5.66
N LEU A 34 5.64 -4.15 -5.45
CA LEU A 34 4.93 -3.15 -6.26
C LEU A 34 5.37 -3.16 -7.73
N THR A 35 6.63 -3.52 -8.02
CA THR A 35 7.15 -3.61 -9.39
C THR A 35 6.41 -4.68 -10.23
N MET A 36 5.77 -5.67 -9.59
CA MET A 36 4.94 -6.67 -10.28
C MET A 36 3.67 -6.10 -10.94
N LEU A 37 3.29 -4.86 -10.60
CA LEU A 37 2.17 -4.17 -11.24
C LEU A 37 2.57 -3.50 -12.57
N GLY A 38 3.85 -3.20 -12.75
CA GLY A 38 4.33 -2.28 -13.79
C GLY A 38 4.54 -0.87 -13.25
N GLU A 39 5.27 -0.05 -14.01
CA GLU A 39 5.77 1.25 -13.51
C GLU A 39 4.67 2.25 -13.16
N ILE A 40 3.62 2.34 -13.99
CA ILE A 40 2.51 3.29 -13.80
C ILE A 40 1.71 2.93 -12.53
N ASP A 41 1.27 1.70 -12.42
CA ASP A 41 0.46 1.22 -11.30
C ASP A 41 1.26 1.26 -9.99
N LYS A 42 2.57 0.95 -10.05
CA LYS A 42 3.49 1.15 -8.91
C LYS A 42 3.53 2.62 -8.47
N ASP A 43 3.69 3.58 -9.38
CA ASP A 43 3.71 5.00 -9.03
C ASP A 43 2.37 5.43 -8.42
N ILE A 44 1.24 5.00 -8.97
CA ILE A 44 -0.09 5.31 -8.43
C ILE A 44 -0.23 4.81 -6.99
N ILE A 45 0.12 3.55 -6.73
CA ILE A 45 0.03 2.96 -5.39
C ILE A 45 1.02 3.64 -4.44
N ALA A 46 2.29 3.77 -4.83
CA ALA A 46 3.32 4.36 -3.96
C ALA A 46 3.02 5.83 -3.62
N SER A 47 2.54 6.61 -4.58
CA SER A 47 2.13 8.01 -4.38
C SER A 47 0.85 8.11 -3.54
N SER A 48 -0.11 7.19 -3.67
CA SER A 48 -1.32 7.21 -2.84
C SER A 48 -1.01 7.06 -1.34
N TYR A 49 -0.01 6.24 -1.01
CA TYR A 49 0.42 6.03 0.38
C TYR A 49 1.58 6.94 0.82
N GLY A 50 2.30 7.59 -0.11
CA GLY A 50 3.50 8.39 0.20
C GLY A 50 4.65 7.54 0.75
N ILE A 51 4.92 6.40 0.12
CA ILE A 51 5.94 5.43 0.53
C ILE A 51 7.09 5.36 -0.49
N LEU A 52 8.18 4.69 -0.14
CA LEU A 52 9.33 4.45 -1.05
C LEU A 52 9.93 5.73 -1.67
N GLY A 53 9.82 6.87 -0.97
CA GLY A 53 10.32 8.16 -1.44
C GLY A 53 9.32 8.95 -2.29
N TYR A 54 8.13 8.41 -2.57
CA TYR A 54 7.05 9.12 -3.25
C TYR A 54 6.36 10.10 -2.29
N GLU A 55 5.97 11.24 -2.85
CA GLU A 55 5.11 12.20 -2.15
C GLU A 55 3.67 11.69 -2.12
N ARG A 56 2.98 11.94 -0.99
CA ARG A 56 1.59 11.51 -0.84
C ARG A 56 0.67 12.36 -1.74
N MET A 57 -0.05 11.72 -2.65
CA MET A 57 -1.01 12.37 -3.54
C MET A 57 -2.44 11.94 -3.22
N THR A 58 -3.40 12.84 -3.42
CA THR A 58 -4.83 12.51 -3.36
C THR A 58 -5.28 11.84 -4.65
N SER A 59 -6.41 11.13 -4.62
CA SER A 59 -6.98 10.53 -5.84
C SER A 59 -7.29 11.57 -6.92
N ALA A 60 -7.65 12.80 -6.53
CA ALA A 60 -7.86 13.90 -7.48
C ALA A 60 -6.55 14.36 -8.14
N ALA A 61 -5.48 14.50 -7.38
CA ALA A 61 -4.17 14.88 -7.92
C ALA A 61 -3.59 13.78 -8.83
N LEU A 62 -3.80 12.51 -8.49
CA LEU A 62 -3.42 11.38 -9.34
C LEU A 62 -4.24 11.34 -10.63
N ALA A 63 -5.55 11.56 -10.52
CA ALA A 63 -6.44 11.63 -11.67
C ALA A 63 -6.00 12.72 -12.66
N GLU A 64 -5.62 13.90 -12.15
CA GLU A 64 -5.07 14.98 -12.95
C GLU A 64 -3.73 14.60 -13.60
N LYS A 65 -2.77 14.06 -12.83
CA LYS A 65 -1.44 13.63 -13.31
C LYS A 65 -1.54 12.63 -14.47
N TYR A 66 -2.48 11.70 -14.38
CA TYR A 66 -2.65 10.62 -15.34
C TYR A 66 -3.74 10.87 -16.40
N HIS A 67 -4.36 12.06 -16.39
CA HIS A 67 -5.46 12.42 -17.28
C HIS A 67 -6.62 11.41 -17.29
N ILE A 68 -6.97 10.89 -16.11
CA ILE A 68 -8.09 9.98 -15.89
C ILE A 68 -9.03 10.53 -14.82
N THR A 69 -10.10 9.81 -14.48
CA THR A 69 -11.03 10.24 -13.44
C THR A 69 -10.62 9.68 -12.07
N PRO A 70 -11.03 10.34 -10.96
CA PRO A 70 -10.82 9.79 -9.62
C PRO A 70 -11.45 8.41 -9.43
N THR A 71 -12.55 8.12 -10.14
CA THR A 71 -13.18 6.79 -10.15
C THR A 71 -12.26 5.75 -10.75
N VAL A 72 -11.61 6.05 -11.89
CA VAL A 72 -10.64 5.14 -12.51
C VAL A 72 -9.44 4.92 -11.60
N ILE A 73 -8.96 5.95 -10.89
CA ILE A 73 -7.90 5.79 -9.88
C ILE A 73 -8.33 4.79 -8.79
N GLN A 74 -9.56 4.90 -8.29
CA GLN A 74 -10.07 3.96 -7.28
C GLN A 74 -10.19 2.53 -7.83
N GLU A 75 -10.60 2.36 -9.08
CA GLU A 75 -10.68 1.05 -9.73
C GLU A 75 -9.30 0.41 -9.89
N ILE A 76 -8.29 1.19 -10.30
CA ILE A 76 -6.89 0.76 -10.36
C ILE A 76 -6.44 0.31 -8.97
N PHE A 77 -6.69 1.14 -7.96
CA PHE A 77 -6.29 0.86 -6.59
C PHE A 77 -6.88 -0.45 -6.05
N ASP A 78 -8.18 -0.65 -6.20
CA ASP A 78 -8.87 -1.86 -5.73
C ASP A 78 -8.38 -3.10 -6.48
N LYS A 79 -8.22 -3.01 -7.80
CA LYS A 79 -7.75 -4.11 -8.65
C LYS A 79 -6.31 -4.50 -8.34
N ASP A 80 -5.42 -3.53 -8.20
CA ASP A 80 -3.99 -3.78 -8.04
C ASP A 80 -3.64 -4.25 -6.65
N LEU A 81 -4.29 -3.69 -5.62
CA LEU A 81 -4.18 -4.24 -4.27
C LEU A 81 -4.70 -5.66 -4.19
N HIS A 82 -5.81 -5.97 -4.86
CA HIS A 82 -6.29 -7.34 -4.95
C HIS A 82 -5.26 -8.25 -5.61
N LYS A 83 -4.76 -7.85 -6.79
CA LYS A 83 -3.75 -8.61 -7.55
C LYS A 83 -2.51 -8.89 -6.71
N LEU A 84 -1.97 -7.90 -5.99
CA LEU A 84 -0.81 -8.09 -5.11
C LEU A 84 -1.13 -8.94 -3.89
N SER A 85 -2.29 -8.74 -3.27
CA SER A 85 -2.65 -9.42 -2.02
C SER A 85 -2.82 -10.94 -2.16
N ILE A 86 -3.04 -11.44 -3.37
CA ILE A 86 -3.15 -12.88 -3.65
C ILE A 86 -1.82 -13.50 -4.09
N THR A 87 -0.74 -12.72 -4.23
CA THR A 87 0.56 -13.21 -4.67
C THR A 87 1.27 -14.01 -3.56
N PRO A 88 2.03 -15.08 -3.92
CA PRO A 88 2.90 -15.77 -2.97
C PRO A 88 3.88 -14.83 -2.25
N GLU A 89 4.42 -13.85 -2.98
CA GLU A 89 5.38 -12.86 -2.48
C GLU A 89 4.80 -12.08 -1.30
N TRP A 90 3.57 -11.56 -1.43
CA TRP A 90 2.89 -10.90 -0.33
C TRP A 90 2.64 -11.86 0.85
N GLN A 91 2.16 -13.07 0.58
CA GLN A 91 1.88 -14.04 1.63
C GLN A 91 3.15 -14.41 2.42
N MET A 92 4.29 -14.56 1.76
CA MET A 92 5.58 -14.80 2.40
C MET A 92 6.01 -13.63 3.28
N LEU A 93 5.91 -12.40 2.78
CA LEU A 93 6.25 -11.19 3.54
C LEU A 93 5.35 -11.05 4.77
N TRP A 94 4.06 -11.27 4.62
CA TRP A 94 3.12 -11.27 5.74
C TRP A 94 3.51 -12.29 6.81
N GLN A 95 3.88 -13.52 6.43
CA GLN A 95 4.25 -14.55 7.40
C GLN A 95 5.49 -14.18 8.21
N GLN A 96 6.44 -13.47 7.59
CA GLN A 96 7.69 -13.02 8.24
C GLN A 96 7.49 -11.86 9.24
N LEU A 97 6.34 -11.18 9.22
CA LEU A 97 6.09 -10.09 10.15
C LEU A 97 6.03 -10.58 11.60
N SER A 98 6.61 -9.78 12.49
CA SER A 98 6.54 -10.05 13.93
C SER A 98 5.09 -10.09 14.43
N PRO A 99 4.78 -10.88 15.47
CA PRO A 99 3.43 -10.93 16.04
C PRO A 99 2.90 -9.56 16.47
N MET A 100 3.78 -8.66 16.94
CA MET A 100 3.41 -7.29 17.31
C MET A 100 2.92 -6.47 16.11
N MET A 101 3.60 -6.58 14.96
CA MET A 101 3.19 -5.90 13.74
C MET A 101 1.87 -6.45 13.20
N LYS A 102 1.70 -7.78 13.18
CA LYS A 102 0.44 -8.43 12.78
C LYS A 102 -0.72 -7.92 13.63
N LYS A 103 -0.55 -7.88 14.96
CA LYS A 103 -1.57 -7.35 15.87
C LYS A 103 -1.93 -5.89 15.56
N ARG A 104 -0.95 -5.02 15.29
CA ARG A 104 -1.21 -3.62 14.89
C ARG A 104 -1.96 -3.51 13.57
N LEU A 105 -1.69 -4.40 12.62
CA LEU A 105 -2.32 -4.41 11.29
C LEU A 105 -3.74 -4.98 11.32
N GLU A 106 -4.04 -5.84 12.29
CA GLU A 106 -5.35 -6.43 12.52
C GLU A 106 -6.26 -5.58 13.42
N THR A 107 -5.67 -4.75 14.29
CA THR A 107 -6.42 -3.81 15.12
C THR A 107 -6.71 -2.56 14.29
N ASP A 108 -7.97 -2.10 14.21
CA ASP A 108 -8.37 -0.91 13.43
C ASP A 108 -7.75 0.43 13.94
N GLU A 109 -6.73 0.40 14.81
CA GLU A 109 -5.99 1.59 15.28
C GLU A 109 -5.30 2.36 14.16
N ILE A 110 -5.04 1.73 13.01
CA ILE A 110 -4.48 2.39 11.82
C ILE A 110 -5.50 3.39 11.21
N ASN A 111 -6.80 3.19 11.42
CA ASN A 111 -7.87 4.02 10.87
C ASN A 111 -8.21 5.28 11.70
N ASN A 112 -7.61 5.46 12.88
CA ASN A 112 -7.99 6.55 13.80
C ASN A 112 -7.17 7.85 13.64
N ILE A 113 -6.31 7.97 12.60
CA ILE A 113 -5.40 9.13 12.46
C ILE A 113 -5.46 9.78 11.06
N SER A 114 -6.54 9.63 10.28
CA SER A 114 -6.66 10.36 8.99
C SER A 114 -8.09 10.71 8.56
N LEU A 115 -8.92 11.15 9.50
CA LEU A 115 -10.17 11.87 9.20
C LEU A 115 -10.26 13.16 10.03
N VAL A 116 -9.29 14.06 9.85
CA VAL A 116 -9.43 15.50 10.11
C VAL A 116 -8.69 16.24 9.00
#